data_AF-A0A428U3E4-F1
#
_entry.id   AF-A0A428U3E4-F1
#
_cell.length_a   1.000
_cell.length_b   1.000
_cell.length_c   1.000
_cell.angle_alpha   90.00
_cell.angle_beta   90.00
_cell.angle_gamma   90.00
#
_symmetry.space_group_name_H-M   'P 1'
#
loop_
_entity.id
_entity.type
_entity.pdbx_description
1 polymer ?
#
loop_
_entity_poly.entity_id
_entity_poly.type
_entity_poly.pdbx_seq_one_letter_code
_entity_poly.pdbx_strand_id
1 'polypeptide(L)'
;MSGFEIAGVVLGAFPIALSALEKYREGAKRVDLFYAIRREHKKCRDDLVFNNLLFKSNLRRLLLPLVVDDDKIEELLSAPGGPGWREKELDNLLQKRMKDGYTLYFDYIAEMKRIMDELNRVLALDSEVVQRNLDTAVRMFTLRDRSMKGN
;
A
#
# COMPACT_ATOMS: atom_id res chain seq x y z
N MET A 1 15.76 -12.05 -2.27
CA MET A 1 15.04 -11.25 -3.28
C MET A 1 16.03 -10.22 -3.81
N SER A 2 16.07 -9.99 -5.12
CA SER A 2 16.83 -8.85 -5.64
C SER A 2 16.15 -7.54 -5.26
N GLY A 3 16.87 -6.43 -5.33
CA GLY A 3 16.28 -5.10 -5.18
C GLY A 3 15.12 -4.89 -6.15
N PHE A 4 15.30 -5.33 -7.40
CA PHE A 4 14.28 -5.24 -8.42
C PHE A 4 12.99 -6.02 -8.07
N GLU A 5 13.12 -7.23 -7.52
CA GLU A 5 11.99 -8.03 -7.07
C GLU A 5 11.20 -7.32 -5.93
N ILE A 6 11.90 -6.64 -5.02
CA ILE A 6 11.29 -5.86 -3.93
C ILE A 6 10.39 -4.75 -4.49
N ALA A 7 10.78 -4.09 -5.58
CA ALA A 7 9.96 -3.03 -6.20
C ALA A 7 8.58 -3.55 -6.64
N GLY A 8 8.53 -4.75 -7.22
CA GLY A 8 7.28 -5.42 -7.58
C GLY A 8 6.41 -5.72 -6.35
N VAL A 9 7.01 -6.10 -5.23
CA VAL A 9 6.27 -6.33 -3.97
C VAL A 9 5.71 -5.03 -3.41
N VAL A 10 6.47 -3.94 -3.40
CA VAL A 10 6.00 -2.62 -2.96
C VAL A 10 4.80 -2.15 -3.81
N LEU A 11 4.87 -2.34 -5.14
CA LEU A 11 3.73 -2.04 -6.02
C LEU A 11 2.48 -2.83 -5.64
N GLY A 12 2.62 -4.11 -5.31
CA GLY A 12 1.52 -4.98 -4.88
C GLY A 12 0.94 -4.60 -3.51
N ALA A 13 1.73 -3.95 -2.66
CA ALA A 13 1.30 -3.55 -1.32
C ALA A 13 0.29 -2.37 -1.34
N PHE A 14 0.32 -1.50 -2.36
CA PHE A 14 -0.58 -0.34 -2.46
C PHE A 14 -2.06 -0.73 -2.66
N PRO A 15 -2.42 -1.61 -3.62
CA PRO A 15 -3.80 -2.09 -3.74
C PRO A 15 -4.33 -2.73 -2.46
N ILE A 16 -3.49 -3.48 -1.74
CA ILE A 16 -3.86 -4.11 -0.46
C ILE A 16 -4.22 -3.04 0.57
N ALA A 17 -3.38 -2.01 0.72
CA ALA A 17 -3.61 -0.91 1.66
C ALA A 17 -4.89 -0.14 1.33
N LEU A 18 -5.11 0.15 0.04
CA LEU A 18 -6.31 0.85 -0.43
C LEU A 18 -7.59 0.02 -0.17
N SER A 19 -7.55 -1.28 -0.44
CA SER A 19 -8.68 -2.18 -0.16
C SER A 19 -8.95 -2.30 1.35
N ALA A 20 -7.91 -2.41 2.18
CA ALA A 20 -8.05 -2.48 3.63
C ALA A 20 -8.63 -1.17 4.21
N LEU A 21 -8.14 -0.02 3.74
CA LEU A 21 -8.64 1.30 4.12
C LEU A 21 -10.11 1.50 3.74
N GLU A 22 -10.56 0.96 2.60
CA GLU A 22 -11.97 1.03 2.20
C GLU A 22 -12.86 0.19 3.11
N LYS A 23 -12.44 -1.04 3.44
CA LYS A 23 -13.19 -1.87 4.40
C LYS A 23 -13.29 -1.18 5.78
N TYR A 24 -12.24 -0.48 6.22
CA TYR A 24 -12.28 0.31 7.46
C TYR A 24 -13.35 1.39 7.43
N ARG A 25 -13.51 2.08 6.29
CA ARG A 25 -14.61 3.03 6.07
C ARG A 25 -15.97 2.36 6.18
N GLU A 26 -16.15 1.18 5.60
CA GLU A 26 -17.40 0.42 5.71
C GLU A 26 -17.71 0.04 7.17
N GLY A 27 -16.70 -0.41 7.93
CA GLY A 27 -16.80 -0.65 9.36
C GLY A 27 -17.23 0.59 10.14
N ALA A 28 -16.55 1.72 9.93
CA ALA A 28 -16.85 2.98 10.60
C ALA A 28 -18.24 3.53 10.26
N LYS A 29 -18.74 3.30 9.02
CA LYS A 29 -20.11 3.68 8.63
C LYS A 29 -21.16 2.84 9.36
N ARG A 30 -20.93 1.55 9.57
CA ARG A 30 -21.88 0.67 10.29
C ARG A 30 -22.13 1.10 11.73
N VAL A 31 -21.24 1.90 12.29
CA VAL A 31 -21.29 2.36 13.70
C VAL A 31 -21.41 3.88 13.79
N ASP A 32 -21.81 4.56 12.71
CA ASP A 32 -22.01 6.01 12.59
C ASP A 32 -20.79 6.89 12.97
N LEU A 33 -19.58 6.32 12.94
CA LEU A 33 -18.33 7.01 13.26
C LEU A 33 -17.63 7.63 12.06
N PHE A 34 -18.02 7.26 10.84
CA PHE A 34 -17.30 7.67 9.64
C PHE A 34 -17.22 9.20 9.50
N TYR A 35 -18.25 9.95 9.90
CA TYR A 35 -18.25 11.41 9.80
C TYR A 35 -17.09 12.04 10.60
N ALA A 36 -16.73 11.45 11.75
CA ALA A 36 -15.66 11.94 12.60
C ALA A 36 -14.26 11.72 12.01
N ILE A 37 -14.09 10.69 11.17
CA ILE A 37 -12.79 10.30 10.60
C ILE A 37 -12.67 10.56 9.08
N ARG A 38 -13.73 11.09 8.45
CA ARG A 38 -13.84 11.17 6.98
C ARG A 38 -12.69 11.95 6.33
N ARG A 39 -12.17 12.96 7.02
CA ARG A 39 -11.11 13.84 6.50
C ARG A 39 -9.77 13.09 6.50
N GLU A 40 -9.48 12.41 7.60
CA GLU A 40 -8.26 11.62 7.81
C GLU A 40 -8.27 10.39 6.89
N HIS A 41 -9.42 9.73 6.75
CA HIS A 41 -9.61 8.66 5.76
C HIS A 41 -9.34 9.13 4.34
N LYS A 42 -9.96 10.25 3.93
CA LYS A 42 -9.73 10.83 2.61
C LYS A 42 -8.27 11.18 2.39
N LYS A 43 -7.63 11.86 3.34
CA LYS A 43 -6.22 12.22 3.25
C LYS A 43 -5.34 10.98 3.07
N CYS A 44 -5.51 9.96 3.91
CA CYS A 44 -4.74 8.71 3.81
C CYS A 44 -4.92 8.02 2.46
N ARG A 45 -6.16 7.97 1.96
CA ARG A 45 -6.45 7.41 0.62
C ARG A 45 -5.76 8.21 -0.48
N ASP A 46 -5.87 9.53 -0.45
CA ASP A 46 -5.30 10.41 -1.48
C ASP A 46 -3.76 10.33 -1.46
N ASP A 47 -3.14 10.28 -0.28
CA ASP A 47 -1.70 10.06 -0.11
C ASP A 47 -1.26 8.69 -0.67
N LEU A 48 -2.01 7.61 -0.40
CA LEU A 48 -1.73 6.28 -0.95
C LEU A 48 -1.82 6.24 -2.48
N VAL A 49 -2.86 6.85 -3.05
CA VAL A 49 -3.04 6.95 -4.51
C VAL A 49 -1.89 7.75 -5.13
N PHE A 50 -1.56 8.89 -4.54
CA PHE A 50 -0.46 9.74 -5.01
C PHE A 50 0.87 8.98 -5.00
N ASN A 51 1.22 8.35 -3.87
CA ASN A 51 2.47 7.61 -3.74
C ASN A 51 2.55 6.41 -4.68
N ASN A 52 1.44 5.69 -4.92
CA ASN A 52 1.39 4.62 -5.90
C ASN A 52 1.65 5.13 -7.33
N LEU A 53 1.00 6.24 -7.73
CA LEU A 53 1.20 6.84 -9.04
C LEU A 53 2.63 7.36 -9.23
N LEU A 54 3.19 8.00 -8.21
CA LEU A 54 4.57 8.48 -8.21
C LEU A 54 5.55 7.32 -8.32
N PHE A 55 5.35 6.25 -7.54
CA PHE A 55 6.20 5.08 -7.58
C PHE A 55 6.15 4.36 -8.93
N LYS A 56 4.96 4.14 -9.50
CA LYS A 56 4.80 3.62 -10.87
C LYS A 56 5.53 4.48 -11.90
N SER A 57 5.41 5.80 -11.80
CA SER A 57 6.08 6.73 -12.72
C SER A 57 7.60 6.67 -12.61
N ASN A 58 8.12 6.54 -11.39
CA ASN A 58 9.55 6.36 -11.15
C ASN A 58 10.07 5.03 -11.70
N LEU A 59 9.33 3.93 -11.50
CA LEU A 59 9.69 2.64 -12.07
C LEU A 59 9.62 2.62 -13.60
N ARG A 60 8.61 3.27 -14.20
CA ARG A 60 8.54 3.45 -15.66
C ARG A 60 9.79 4.15 -16.18
N ARG A 61 10.19 5.28 -15.56
CA ARG A 61 11.40 6.02 -15.95
C ARG A 61 12.69 5.22 -15.75
N LEU A 62 12.75 4.39 -14.70
CA LEU A 62 13.88 3.51 -14.43
C LEU A 62 14.04 2.42 -15.50
N LEU A 63 12.91 1.88 -15.98
CA LEU A 63 12.84 0.77 -16.93
C LEU A 63 12.93 1.19 -18.40
N LEU A 64 12.43 2.38 -18.75
CA LEU A 64 12.41 2.92 -20.11
C LEU A 64 13.72 2.75 -20.90
N PRO A 65 14.92 2.93 -20.30
CA PRO A 65 16.16 2.79 -21.05
C PRO A 65 16.66 1.35 -21.23
N LEU A 66 15.98 0.36 -20.64
CA LEU A 66 16.43 -1.03 -20.58
C LEU A 66 15.54 -1.98 -21.39
N VAL A 67 14.30 -1.57 -21.64
CA VAL A 67 13.34 -2.30 -22.47
C VAL A 67 13.22 -1.62 -23.82
N VAL A 68 13.08 -2.44 -24.86
CA VAL A 68 12.90 -1.95 -26.24
C VAL A 68 11.44 -1.60 -26.53
N ASP A 69 10.52 -2.15 -25.73
CA ASP A 69 9.08 -2.09 -25.92
C ASP A 69 8.38 -1.55 -24.67
N ASP A 70 7.54 -0.53 -24.86
CA ASP A 70 6.72 0.06 -23.80
C ASP A 70 5.71 -0.97 -23.24
N ASP A 71 5.29 -1.94 -24.06
CA ASP A 71 4.35 -3.00 -23.65
C ASP A 71 4.93 -3.85 -22.51
N LYS A 72 6.26 -4.11 -22.52
CA LYS A 72 6.92 -4.85 -21.44
C LYS A 72 6.92 -4.07 -20.11
N ILE A 73 7.00 -2.74 -20.15
CA ILE A 73 6.92 -1.92 -18.94
C ILE A 73 5.50 -1.98 -18.38
N GLU A 74 4.49 -1.84 -19.24
CA GLU A 74 3.10 -1.89 -18.80
C GLU A 74 2.72 -3.28 -18.26
N GLU A 75 3.25 -4.36 -18.84
CA GLU A 75 3.11 -5.72 -18.29
C GLU A 75 3.67 -5.80 -16.85
N LEU A 76 4.90 -5.32 -16.62
CA LEU A 76 5.50 -5.31 -15.28
C LEU A 76 4.68 -4.49 -14.28
N LEU A 77 4.24 -3.29 -14.68
CA LEU A 77 3.48 -2.38 -13.80
C LEU A 77 2.03 -2.83 -13.55
N SER A 78 1.48 -3.66 -14.44
CA SER A 78 0.14 -4.26 -14.31
C SER A 78 0.14 -5.59 -13.56
N ALA A 79 1.28 -6.29 -13.51
CA ALA A 79 1.47 -7.52 -12.73
C ALA A 79 2.54 -7.38 -11.61
N PRO A 80 2.26 -6.60 -10.53
CA PRO A 80 3.18 -6.47 -9.40
C PRO A 80 3.57 -7.83 -8.79
N GLY A 81 4.87 -8.07 -8.61
CA GLY A 81 5.40 -9.33 -8.03
C GLY A 81 5.29 -10.55 -8.95
N GLY A 82 4.82 -10.37 -10.19
CA GLY A 82 4.81 -11.39 -11.23
C GLY A 82 6.21 -11.84 -11.67
N PRO A 83 6.30 -12.83 -12.58
CA PRO A 83 7.57 -13.42 -13.01
C PRO A 83 8.57 -12.40 -13.58
N GLY A 84 8.09 -11.36 -14.28
CA GLY A 84 8.94 -10.31 -14.84
C GLY A 84 9.79 -9.58 -13.81
N TRP A 85 9.32 -9.45 -12.57
CA TRP A 85 10.08 -8.84 -11.46
C TRP A 85 11.24 -9.71 -10.94
N ARG A 86 11.32 -10.96 -11.40
CA ARG A 86 12.37 -11.94 -11.05
C ARG A 86 13.33 -12.21 -12.21
N GLU A 87 13.18 -11.48 -13.32
CA GLU A 87 14.08 -11.58 -14.46
C GLU A 87 15.48 -11.06 -14.09
N LYS A 88 16.43 -11.99 -13.92
CA LYS A 88 17.83 -11.66 -13.59
C LYS A 88 18.49 -10.79 -14.65
N GLU A 89 18.10 -10.93 -15.92
CA GLU A 89 18.65 -10.14 -17.02
C GLU A 89 18.36 -8.65 -16.83
N LEU A 90 17.12 -8.30 -16.47
CA LEU A 90 16.70 -6.93 -16.24
C LEU A 90 17.37 -6.34 -14.99
N ASP A 91 17.48 -7.14 -13.93
CA ASP A 91 18.19 -6.75 -12.70
C ASP A 91 19.69 -6.49 -12.94
N ASN A 92 20.35 -7.35 -13.72
CA ASN A 92 21.75 -7.18 -14.11
C ASN A 92 21.95 -5.92 -14.98
N LEU A 93 21.01 -5.63 -15.89
CA LEU A 93 21.04 -4.42 -16.71
C LEU A 93 20.87 -3.16 -15.85
N LEU A 94 19.98 -3.19 -14.86
CA LEU A 94 19.83 -2.12 -13.87
C LEU A 94 21.11 -1.91 -13.08
N GLN A 95 21.70 -2.98 -12.55
CA GLN A 95 22.95 -2.92 -11.79
C GLN A 95 24.08 -2.31 -12.62
N LYS A 96 24.25 -2.75 -13.87
CA LYS A 96 25.27 -2.22 -14.79
C LYS A 96 25.05 -0.73 -15.11
N ARG A 97 23.80 -0.31 -15.29
CA ARG A 97 23.44 1.07 -15.63
C ARG A 97 23.61 2.02 -14.44
N MET A 98 23.12 1.63 -13.27
CA MET A 98 23.07 2.47 -12.08
C MET A 98 24.41 2.51 -11.33
N LYS A 99 25.27 1.51 -11.55
CA LYS A 99 26.58 1.38 -10.89
C LYS A 99 26.43 1.55 -9.37
N ASP A 100 27.17 2.48 -8.78
CA ASP A 100 27.20 2.73 -7.34
C ASP A 100 25.84 3.13 -6.76
N GLY A 101 24.94 3.67 -7.59
CA GLY A 101 23.59 4.06 -7.18
C GLY A 101 22.61 2.90 -7.03
N TYR A 102 22.94 1.70 -7.55
CA TYR A 102 22.02 0.55 -7.54
C TYR A 102 21.64 0.15 -6.10
N THR A 103 22.65 -0.06 -5.24
CA THR A 103 22.44 -0.54 -3.87
C THR A 103 21.62 0.46 -3.07
N LEU A 104 22.04 1.73 -3.04
CA LEU A 104 21.34 2.77 -2.29
C LEU A 104 19.89 2.95 -2.75
N TYR A 105 19.64 2.90 -4.06
CA TYR A 105 18.28 3.01 -4.60
C TYR A 105 17.37 1.90 -4.09
N PHE A 106 17.84 0.65 -4.12
CA PHE A 106 17.05 -0.49 -3.68
C PHE A 106 16.97 -0.63 -2.16
N ASP A 107 17.93 -0.09 -1.40
CA ASP A 107 17.81 0.06 0.04
C ASP A 107 16.63 0.98 0.41
N TYR A 108 16.44 2.08 -0.32
CA TYR A 108 15.26 2.93 -0.15
C TYR A 108 13.96 2.20 -0.49
N ILE A 109 13.94 1.39 -1.56
CA ILE A 109 12.76 0.58 -1.91
C ILE A 109 12.50 -0.49 -0.85
N ALA A 110 13.53 -1.08 -0.26
CA ALA A 110 13.39 -2.02 0.84
C ALA A 110 12.78 -1.35 2.09
N GLU A 111 13.16 -0.10 2.39
CA GLU A 111 12.53 0.66 3.47
C GLU A 111 11.06 1.01 3.14
N MET A 112 10.76 1.36 1.88
CA MET A 112 9.37 1.53 1.43
C MET A 112 8.55 0.25 1.64
N LYS A 113 9.13 -0.92 1.36
CA LYS A 113 8.49 -2.22 1.64
C LYS A 113 8.19 -2.37 3.12
N ARG A 114 9.16 -2.08 4.00
CA ARG A 114 8.98 -2.17 5.46
C ARG A 114 7.80 -1.29 5.92
N ILE A 115 7.74 -0.05 5.44
CA ILE A 115 6.66 0.91 5.76
C ILE A 115 5.31 0.40 5.24
N MET A 116 5.25 -0.09 4.00
CA MET A 116 4.01 -0.59 3.42
C MET A 116 3.50 -1.88 4.08
N ASP A 117 4.41 -2.76 4.50
CA ASP A 117 4.06 -3.96 5.27
C ASP A 117 3.47 -3.58 6.65
N GLU A 118 4.08 -2.60 7.33
CA GLU A 118 3.58 -2.07 8.59
C GLU A 118 2.19 -1.43 8.43
N LEU A 119 2.01 -0.61 7.39
CA LEU A 119 0.73 0.01 7.08
C LEU A 119 -0.36 -1.04 6.80
N ASN A 120 -0.06 -2.03 5.97
CA ASN A 120 -1.00 -3.11 5.66
C ASN A 120 -1.37 -3.93 6.89
N ARG A 121 -0.41 -4.19 7.79
CA ARG A 121 -0.68 -4.86 9.06
C ARG A 121 -1.62 -4.07 9.97
N VAL A 122 -1.45 -2.75 10.02
CA VAL A 122 -2.32 -1.87 10.83
C VAL A 122 -3.72 -1.77 10.23
N LEU A 123 -3.83 -1.73 8.90
CA LEU A 123 -5.12 -1.60 8.19
C LEU A 123 -5.90 -2.93 8.08
N ALA A 124 -5.25 -4.08 8.27
CA ALA A 124 -5.88 -5.39 8.18
C ALA A 124 -7.06 -5.51 9.17
N LEU A 125 -8.29 -5.55 8.64
CA LEU A 125 -9.51 -5.60 9.45
C LEU A 125 -9.69 -6.89 10.23
N ASP A 126 -9.15 -7.98 9.70
CA ASP A 126 -9.11 -9.32 10.27
C ASP A 126 -8.08 -9.43 11.39
N SER A 127 -7.32 -8.36 11.65
CA SER A 127 -6.55 -8.20 12.88
C SER A 127 -7.48 -8.16 14.09
N GLU A 128 -7.22 -9.04 15.06
CA GLU A 128 -7.91 -9.03 16.35
C GLU A 128 -7.90 -7.66 17.03
N VAL A 129 -6.89 -6.82 16.75
CA VAL A 129 -6.77 -5.47 17.30
C VAL A 129 -7.83 -4.56 16.72
N VAL A 130 -8.06 -4.62 15.41
CA VAL A 130 -9.06 -3.80 14.72
C VAL A 130 -10.47 -4.23 15.12
N GLN A 131 -10.73 -5.55 15.18
CA GLN A 131 -12.00 -6.09 15.67
C GLN A 131 -12.27 -5.67 17.13
N ARG A 132 -11.30 -5.82 18.03
CA ARG A 132 -11.43 -5.37 19.43
C ARG A 132 -11.72 -3.88 19.54
N ASN A 133 -11.07 -3.05 18.75
CA ASN A 133 -11.29 -1.60 18.76
C ASN A 133 -12.68 -1.22 18.22
N LEU A 134 -13.13 -1.89 17.16
CA LEU A 134 -14.48 -1.73 16.63
C LEU A 134 -15.54 -2.17 17.65
N ASP A 135 -15.37 -3.34 18.27
CA ASP A 135 -16.27 -3.84 19.31
C ASP A 135 -16.32 -2.91 20.53
N THR A 136 -15.18 -2.38 20.94
CA THR A 136 -15.09 -1.41 22.05
C THR A 136 -15.83 -0.12 21.70
N ALA A 137 -15.63 0.41 20.49
CA ALA A 137 -16.34 1.59 20.01
C ALA A 137 -17.86 1.35 19.96
N VAL A 138 -18.31 0.21 19.41
CA VAL A 138 -19.73 -0.18 19.38
C VAL A 138 -20.33 -0.24 20.78
N ARG A 139 -19.62 -0.83 21.75
CA ARG A 139 -20.08 -0.92 23.15
C ARG A 139 -20.20 0.46 23.79
N MET A 140 -19.24 1.36 23.57
CA MET A 140 -19.34 2.73 24.09
C MET A 140 -20.52 3.50 23.49
N PHE A 141 -20.78 3.35 22.19
CA PHE A 141 -21.93 3.98 21.55
C PHE A 141 -23.28 3.43 22.06
N THR A 142 -23.40 2.12 22.18
CA THR A 142 -24.63 1.49 22.69
C THR A 142 -24.91 1.83 24.15
N LEU A 143 -23.89 1.95 25.00
CA LEU A 143 -24.04 2.40 26.39
C LEU A 143 -24.47 3.88 26.47
N ARG A 144 -23.89 4.74 25.63
CA ARG A 144 -24.27 6.16 25.55
C ARG A 144 -25.72 6.36 25.10
N ASP A 145 -26.18 5.58 24.12
CA ASP A 145 -27.55 5.70 23.59
C ASP A 145 -28.62 5.18 24.59
N ARG A 146 -28.29 4.18 25.41
CA ARG A 146 -29.15 3.72 26.53
C ARG A 146 -29.24 4.74 27.66
N SER A 147 -28.14 5.44 27.98
CA SER A 147 -28.13 6.47 29.01
C SER A 147 -28.96 7.70 28.65
N MET A 148 -29.17 8.00 27.35
CA MET A 148 -29.98 9.14 26.91
C MET A 148 -31.48 8.83 26.77
N LYS A 149 -31.88 7.56 26.72
CA LYS A 149 -33.30 7.12 26.64
C LYS A 149 -33.93 6.79 28.00
N GLY A 150 -33.17 6.91 29.09
CA GLY A 150 -33.59 6.55 30.45
C GLY A 150 -34.01 7.71 31.35
N ASN A 151 -34.35 8.88 30.79
CA ASN A 151 -34.77 10.06 31.53
C ASN A 151 -36.06 10.65 30.94
#